data_AF-A0A6L5H894-F1
#
_entry.id   AF-A0A6L5H894-F1
#
_cell.length_a   1.000
_cell.length_b   1.000
_cell.length_c   1.000
_cell.angle_alpha   90.00
_cell.angle_beta   90.00
_cell.angle_gamma   90.00
#
_symmetry.space_group_name_H-M   'P 1'
#
loop_
_entity.id
_entity.type
_entity.pdbx_description
1 polymer ?
#
loop_
_entity_poly.entity_id
_entity_poly.type
_entity_poly.pdbx_seq_one_letter_code
_entity_poly.pdbx_strand_id
1 'polypeptide(L)'
;MTAFTYPLPRGVTSAQLSERIQAVVQQARDDQRLYARAGVSDGMDASGICLEENLRRLTSVPLLFEPGTQWRYSLATDVLGALVARIQGVPLGMLDTGFTAHAPHRVATTYVNNQPPHRLGEGECVPVVEGTAGIDYSPARIFDTDAFPSAGAGMSGRFVSDLRDAVYGGLAVRP
;
A
#
# COMPACT_ATOMS: atom_id res chain seq x y z
N MET A 1 -33.15 15.90 -6.26
CA MET A 1 -31.72 15.89 -6.62
C MET A 1 -31.06 17.07 -5.92
N THR A 2 -30.45 16.84 -4.76
CA THR A 2 -29.77 17.87 -3.97
C THR A 2 -28.29 17.83 -4.35
N ALA A 3 -27.83 18.83 -5.11
CA ALA A 3 -26.42 18.99 -5.44
C ALA A 3 -25.71 19.67 -4.27
N PHE A 4 -24.84 18.93 -3.56
CA PHE A 4 -23.92 19.52 -2.60
C PHE A 4 -22.76 20.16 -3.37
N THR A 5 -22.80 21.48 -3.52
CA THR A 5 -21.62 22.27 -3.89
C THR A 5 -20.73 22.40 -2.65
N TYR A 6 -19.57 21.76 -2.67
CA TYR A 6 -18.52 21.98 -1.67
C TYR A 6 -17.80 23.29 -2.03
N PRO A 7 -17.97 24.40 -1.29
CA PRO A 7 -17.22 25.61 -1.58
C PRO A 7 -15.74 25.37 -1.24
N LEU A 8 -14.85 25.69 -2.18
CA LEU A 8 -13.42 25.73 -1.90
C LEU A 8 -13.14 26.80 -0.83
N PRO A 9 -12.30 26.54 0.18
CA PRO A 9 -11.93 27.54 1.18
C PRO A 9 -11.29 28.75 0.50
N ARG A 10 -11.91 29.93 0.63
CA ARG A 10 -11.30 31.20 0.23
C ARG A 10 -10.44 31.72 1.39
N GLY A 11 -9.20 32.10 1.12
CA GLY A 11 -8.30 32.72 2.09
C GLY A 11 -6.95 32.03 2.30
N VAL A 12 -6.59 31.02 1.49
CA VAL A 12 -5.22 30.51 1.50
C VAL A 12 -4.32 31.59 0.88
N THR A 13 -3.44 32.18 1.70
CA THR A 13 -2.32 32.98 1.22
C THR A 13 -1.59 32.18 0.15
N SER A 14 -1.37 32.77 -1.02
CA SER A 14 -0.63 32.11 -2.10
C SER A 14 0.82 31.91 -1.66
N ALA A 15 1.10 30.80 -0.97
CA ALA A 15 2.45 30.27 -0.94
C ALA A 15 2.82 29.92 -2.39
N GLN A 16 4.04 30.25 -2.80
CA GLN A 16 4.50 29.87 -4.12
C GLN A 16 4.37 28.35 -4.26
N LEU A 17 3.92 27.86 -5.42
CA LEU A 17 3.74 26.42 -5.67
C LEU A 17 5.00 25.61 -5.25
N SER A 18 6.18 26.20 -5.44
CA SER A 18 7.48 25.69 -4.98
C SER A 18 7.57 25.45 -3.48
N GLU A 19 7.11 26.39 -2.64
CA GLU A 19 7.14 26.26 -1.18
C GLU A 19 6.19 25.16 -0.70
N ARG A 20 5.00 25.05 -1.31
CA ARG A 20 4.05 23.97 -0.99
C ARG A 20 4.60 22.61 -1.38
N ILE A 21 5.26 22.51 -2.53
CA ILE A 21 5.94 21.29 -2.96
C ILE A 21 7.06 20.94 -1.97
N GLN A 22 7.91 21.89 -1.59
CA GLN A 22 9.00 21.67 -0.63
C GLN A 22 8.48 21.22 0.74
N ALA A 23 7.42 21.83 1.25
CA ALA A 23 6.81 21.43 2.51
C ALA A 23 6.26 20.00 2.47
N VAL A 24 5.59 19.61 1.38
CA VAL A 24 5.10 18.23 1.20
C VAL A 24 6.26 17.24 1.11
N VAL A 25 7.32 17.57 0.37
CA VAL A 25 8.52 16.73 0.27
C VAL A 25 9.22 16.58 1.62
N GLN A 26 9.33 17.65 2.40
CA GLN A 26 9.97 17.61 3.71
C GLN A 26 9.15 16.79 4.70
N GLN A 27 7.83 16.97 4.72
CA GLN A 27 6.94 16.15 5.55
C GLN A 27 7.06 14.66 5.18
N ALA A 28 7.04 14.31 3.90
CA ALA A 28 7.20 12.92 3.46
C ALA A 28 8.54 12.32 3.93
N ARG A 29 9.62 13.11 3.90
CA ARG A 29 10.93 12.68 4.42
C ARG A 29 10.92 12.47 5.94
N ASP A 30 10.28 13.37 6.68
CA ASP A 30 10.23 13.28 8.14
C ASP A 30 9.34 12.11 8.59
N ASP A 31 8.24 11.84 7.88
CA ASP A 31 7.39 10.67 8.10
C ASP A 31 8.16 9.37 7.88
N GLN A 32 8.87 9.29 6.75
CA GLN A 32 9.68 8.11 6.43
C GLN A 32 10.78 7.91 7.47
N ARG A 33 11.37 8.99 8.01
CA ARG A 33 12.33 8.88 9.13
C ARG A 33 11.68 8.34 10.40
N LEU A 34 10.45 8.75 10.73
CA LEU A 34 9.74 8.24 11.90
C LEU A 34 9.41 6.75 11.75
N TYR A 35 8.90 6.35 10.58
CA TYR A 35 8.56 4.96 10.29
C TYR A 35 9.80 4.08 10.23
N ALA A 36 10.85 4.53 9.53
CA ALA A 36 12.12 3.80 9.45
C ALA A 36 12.76 3.61 10.84
N ARG A 37 12.76 4.64 11.69
CA ARG A 37 13.26 4.54 13.08
C ARG A 37 12.45 3.55 13.92
N ALA A 38 11.15 3.46 13.70
CA ALA A 38 10.28 2.50 14.37
C ALA A 38 10.30 1.11 13.72
N GLY A 39 10.98 0.95 12.58
CA GLY A 39 11.02 -0.30 11.81
C GLY A 39 9.66 -0.68 11.21
N VAL A 40 8.82 0.29 10.88
CA VAL A 40 7.52 0.06 10.25
C VAL A 40 7.73 -0.32 8.79
N SER A 41 7.18 -1.47 8.39
CA SER A 41 7.14 -1.95 7.01
C SER A 41 5.92 -1.36 6.28
N ASP A 42 6.09 -1.02 5.01
CA ASP A 42 5.02 -0.58 4.11
C ASP A 42 4.29 -1.73 3.40
N GLY A 43 4.73 -2.98 3.64
CA GLY A 43 4.14 -4.18 3.07
C GLY A 43 4.66 -4.55 1.68
N MET A 44 5.70 -3.87 1.14
CA MET A 44 6.34 -4.22 -0.14
C MET A 44 7.69 -4.93 0.03
N ASP A 45 8.26 -4.89 1.23
CA ASP A 45 9.54 -5.46 1.60
C ASP A 45 9.46 -6.88 2.16
N ALA A 46 10.60 -7.55 2.28
CA ALA A 46 10.77 -8.83 2.97
C ALA A 46 11.10 -8.60 4.46
N SER A 47 10.19 -7.93 5.18
CA SER A 47 10.43 -7.47 6.55
C SER A 47 10.65 -8.57 7.60
N GLY A 48 10.16 -9.79 7.35
CA GLY A 48 10.25 -10.93 8.29
C GLY A 48 9.46 -10.75 9.58
N ILE A 49 8.52 -9.80 9.64
CA ILE A 49 7.66 -9.54 10.81
C ILE A 49 6.20 -9.94 10.53
N CYS A 50 5.43 -10.21 11.58
CA CYS A 50 4.00 -10.42 11.45
C CYS A 50 3.22 -9.09 11.40
N LEU A 51 1.96 -9.12 10.94
CA LEU A 51 1.09 -7.94 10.88
C LEU A 51 0.90 -7.29 12.26
N GLU A 52 0.75 -8.10 13.30
CA GLU A 52 0.60 -7.61 14.68
C GLU A 52 1.83 -6.80 15.14
N GLU A 53 3.03 -7.29 14.85
CA GLU A 53 4.26 -6.58 15.17
C GLU A 53 4.39 -5.28 14.37
N ASN A 54 4.04 -5.30 13.08
CA ASN A 54 4.07 -4.07 12.26
C ASN A 54 3.08 -3.02 12.79
N LEU A 55 1.88 -3.44 13.19
CA LEU A 55 0.88 -2.56 13.81
C LEU A 55 1.34 -2.02 15.16
N ARG A 56 1.99 -2.85 15.99
CA ARG A 56 2.59 -2.40 17.25
C ARG A 56 3.61 -1.30 17.01
N ARG A 57 4.50 -1.48 16.02
CA ARG A 57 5.47 -0.45 15.61
C ARG A 57 4.78 0.81 15.11
N LEU A 58 3.76 0.68 14.27
CA LEU A 58 2.99 1.80 13.75
C LEU A 58 2.36 2.63 14.87
N THR A 59 1.76 1.98 15.88
CA THR A 59 1.16 2.67 17.03
C THR A 59 2.16 3.36 17.95
N SER A 60 3.45 3.08 17.81
CA SER A 60 4.51 3.80 18.54
C SER A 60 4.88 5.15 17.92
N VAL A 61 4.43 5.41 16.68
CA VAL A 61 4.67 6.66 15.97
C VAL A 61 3.49 7.63 16.21
N PRO A 62 3.75 8.90 16.58
CA PRO A 62 2.68 9.87 16.78
C PRO A 62 1.92 10.17 15.48
N LEU A 63 0.62 10.46 15.61
CA LEU A 63 -0.16 10.98 14.50
C LEU A 63 0.39 12.35 14.08
N LEU A 64 0.48 12.59 12.78
CA LEU A 64 0.94 13.88 12.26
C LEU A 64 -0.08 15.00 12.44
N PHE A 65 -1.36 14.65 12.53
CA PHE A 65 -2.47 15.58 12.67
C PHE A 65 -3.68 14.86 13.27
N GLU A 66 -4.59 15.64 13.85
CA GLU A 66 -5.84 15.13 14.41
C GLU A 66 -6.67 14.39 13.34
N PRO A 67 -7.22 13.19 13.64
CA PRO A 67 -8.06 12.45 12.71
C PRO A 67 -9.20 13.31 12.15
N GLY A 68 -9.40 13.26 10.83
CA GLY A 68 -10.45 14.00 10.14
C GLY A 68 -10.13 15.46 9.81
N THR A 69 -8.97 15.99 10.22
CA THR A 69 -8.59 17.39 9.92
C THR A 69 -7.79 17.55 8.63
N GLN A 70 -7.10 16.50 8.19
CA GLN A 70 -6.32 16.47 6.95
C GLN A 70 -6.38 15.09 6.30
N TRP A 71 -5.99 15.03 5.02
CA TRP A 71 -5.90 13.79 4.25
C TRP A 71 -4.43 13.42 4.00
N ARG A 72 -4.10 12.14 4.16
CA ARG A 72 -2.77 11.59 3.83
C ARG A 72 -2.88 10.12 3.45
N TYR A 73 -2.16 9.72 2.41
CA TYR A 73 -1.96 8.31 2.09
C TYR A 73 -1.19 7.62 3.22
N SER A 74 -1.62 6.42 3.65
CA SER A 74 -1.10 5.80 4.88
C SER A 74 -1.38 4.29 4.94
N LEU A 75 -0.82 3.64 5.96
CA LEU A 75 -1.06 2.23 6.30
C LEU A 75 -2.44 1.97 6.94
N ALA A 76 -3.40 2.90 6.81
CA ALA A 76 -4.75 2.72 7.32
C ALA A 76 -5.46 1.51 6.69
N THR A 77 -5.14 1.15 5.44
CA THR A 77 -5.69 -0.05 4.78
C THR A 77 -5.20 -1.33 5.46
N ASP A 78 -3.93 -1.39 5.89
CA ASP A 78 -3.39 -2.53 6.66
C ASP A 78 -4.04 -2.65 8.05
N VAL A 79 -4.29 -1.52 8.72
CA VAL A 79 -5.09 -1.48 9.96
C VAL A 79 -6.49 -2.03 9.71
N LEU A 80 -7.15 -1.62 8.63
CA LEU A 80 -8.46 -2.14 8.24
C LEU A 80 -8.41 -3.64 7.93
N GLY A 81 -7.37 -4.11 7.25
CA GLY A 81 -7.16 -5.54 6.98
C GLY A 81 -7.08 -6.37 8.27
N ALA A 82 -6.35 -5.88 9.28
CA ALA A 82 -6.29 -6.52 10.59
C ALA A 82 -7.65 -6.53 11.32
N LEU A 83 -8.43 -5.44 11.21
CA LEU A 83 -9.79 -5.38 11.75
C LEU A 83 -10.71 -6.38 11.05
N VAL A 84 -10.65 -6.47 9.71
CA VAL A 84 -11.42 -7.46 8.95
C VAL A 84 -11.05 -8.87 9.36
N ALA A 85 -9.76 -9.22 9.47
CA ALA A 85 -9.32 -10.54 9.91
C ALA A 85 -9.82 -10.90 11.32
N ARG A 86 -9.96 -9.91 12.21
CA ARG A 86 -10.54 -10.09 13.56
C ARG A 86 -12.05 -10.30 13.54
N ILE A 87 -12.77 -9.64 12.63
CA ILE A 87 -14.25 -9.62 12.58
C ILE A 87 -14.79 -10.76 11.70
N GLN A 88 -14.14 -11.05 10.57
CA GLN A 88 -14.54 -12.07 9.60
C GLN A 88 -13.34 -12.93 9.22
N GLY A 89 -13.47 -14.24 9.44
CA GLY A 89 -12.44 -15.23 9.11
C GLY A 89 -12.60 -15.88 7.73
N VAL A 90 -13.25 -15.22 6.76
CA VAL A 90 -13.54 -15.84 5.46
C VAL A 90 -12.97 -15.04 4.28
N PRO A 91 -12.33 -15.70 3.30
CA PRO A 91 -11.92 -15.06 2.07
C PRO A 91 -13.13 -14.65 1.22
N LEU A 92 -13.07 -13.47 0.62
CA LEU A 92 -13.96 -13.08 -0.48
C LEU A 92 -13.69 -14.08 -1.61
N GLY A 93 -14.71 -14.74 -2.16
CA GLY A 93 -14.61 -15.90 -3.09
C GLY A 93 -13.96 -15.64 -4.46
N MET A 94 -12.86 -14.91 -4.49
CA MET A 94 -12.02 -14.59 -5.63
C MET A 94 -11.12 -15.79 -5.94
N LEU A 95 -11.18 -16.28 -7.18
CA LEU A 95 -10.57 -17.56 -7.56
C LEU A 95 -9.04 -17.52 -7.70
N ASP A 96 -8.49 -16.35 -8.03
CA ASP A 96 -7.08 -16.20 -8.41
C ASP A 96 -6.55 -14.86 -7.91
N THR A 97 -6.86 -14.56 -6.66
CA THR A 97 -6.46 -13.34 -5.96
C THR A 97 -6.18 -13.68 -4.51
N GLY A 98 -5.07 -13.21 -3.98
CA GLY A 98 -4.65 -13.51 -2.61
C GLY A 98 -3.36 -12.83 -2.22
N PHE A 99 -2.95 -13.08 -0.98
CA PHE A 99 -1.72 -12.52 -0.39
C PHE A 99 -0.48 -13.36 -0.69
N THR A 100 -0.65 -14.56 -1.25
CA THR A 100 0.44 -15.44 -1.70
C THR A 100 0.08 -16.05 -3.06
N ALA A 101 1.04 -16.06 -3.98
CA ALA A 101 0.94 -16.72 -5.27
C ALA A 101 1.67 -18.07 -5.23
N HIS A 102 1.05 -19.13 -5.76
CA HIS A 102 1.64 -20.47 -5.78
C HIS A 102 2.17 -20.89 -7.17
N ALA A 103 2.00 -20.04 -8.18
CA ALA A 103 2.40 -20.32 -9.57
C ALA A 103 3.33 -19.21 -10.09
N PRO A 104 4.66 -19.28 -9.83
CA PRO A 104 5.61 -18.22 -10.19
C PRO A 104 5.59 -17.85 -11.68
N HIS A 105 5.38 -18.83 -12.56
CA HIS A 105 5.28 -18.61 -14.01
C HIS A 105 4.08 -17.75 -14.44
N ARG A 106 3.11 -17.51 -13.56
CA ARG A 106 1.94 -16.66 -13.81
C ARG A 106 2.11 -15.22 -13.30
N VAL A 107 3.14 -14.95 -12.51
CA VAL A 107 3.41 -13.62 -11.95
C VAL A 107 4.29 -12.85 -12.93
N ALA A 108 3.88 -11.63 -13.26
CA ALA A 108 4.67 -10.77 -14.13
C ALA A 108 5.99 -10.37 -13.44
N THR A 109 7.10 -10.44 -14.17
CA THR A 109 8.38 -9.91 -13.67
C THR A 109 8.27 -8.40 -13.48
N THR A 110 8.67 -7.91 -12.32
CA THR A 110 8.72 -6.48 -11.98
C THR A 110 9.98 -5.83 -12.54
N TYR A 111 9.84 -4.61 -13.07
CA TYR A 111 10.94 -3.84 -13.67
C TYR A 111 10.96 -2.43 -13.10
N VAL A 112 12.15 -1.84 -13.06
CA VAL A 112 12.36 -0.44 -12.71
C VAL A 112 12.48 0.39 -13.99
N ASN A 113 11.82 1.54 -13.99
CA ASN A 113 11.78 2.45 -15.14
C ASN A 113 13.06 3.29 -15.24
N ASN A 114 14.14 2.66 -15.70
CA ASN A 114 15.42 3.29 -16.01
C ASN A 114 15.69 3.32 -17.54
N GLN A 115 16.82 3.89 -17.95
CA GLN A 115 17.28 3.88 -19.35
C GLN A 115 18.65 3.19 -19.46
N PRO A 116 18.74 1.92 -19.88
CA PRO A 116 17.62 1.01 -20.19
C PRO A 116 16.86 0.55 -18.92
N PRO A 117 15.63 0.04 -19.04
CA PRO A 117 14.92 -0.54 -17.90
C PRO A 117 15.63 -1.81 -17.44
N HIS A 118 15.64 -2.05 -16.13
CA HIS A 118 16.21 -3.25 -15.53
C HIS A 118 15.18 -3.99 -14.68
N ARG A 119 15.41 -5.29 -14.45
CA ARG A 119 14.56 -6.09 -13.55
C ARG A 119 14.77 -5.61 -12.12
N LEU A 120 13.68 -5.42 -11.37
CA LEU A 120 13.74 -5.04 -9.96
C LEU A 120 14.45 -6.14 -9.16
N GLY A 121 15.49 -5.77 -8.42
CA GLY A 121 16.21 -6.68 -7.53
C GLY A 121 15.48 -6.90 -6.20
N GLU A 122 15.79 -8.01 -5.53
CA GLU A 122 15.35 -8.22 -4.14
C GLU A 122 16.00 -7.19 -3.20
N GLY A 123 15.18 -6.50 -2.41
CA GLY A 123 15.61 -5.45 -1.49
C GLY A 123 16.04 -4.15 -2.19
N GLU A 124 15.77 -4.00 -3.48
CA GLU A 124 16.10 -2.76 -4.19
C GLU A 124 15.18 -1.62 -3.72
N CYS A 125 15.79 -0.52 -3.28
CA CYS A 125 15.09 0.70 -2.89
C CYS A 125 14.84 1.58 -4.12
N VAL A 126 13.57 1.83 -4.47
CA VAL A 126 13.21 2.61 -5.66
C VAL A 126 12.34 3.81 -5.28
N PRO A 127 12.72 5.05 -5.67
CA PRO A 127 11.89 6.23 -5.44
C PRO A 127 10.61 6.19 -6.29
N VAL A 128 9.45 6.41 -5.66
CA VAL A 128 8.17 6.58 -6.37
C VAL A 128 8.18 7.87 -7.20
N VAL A 129 8.77 8.92 -6.64
CA VAL A 129 9.04 10.20 -7.30
C VAL A 129 10.51 10.54 -7.08
N GLU A 130 11.20 10.97 -8.14
CA GLU A 130 12.61 11.35 -8.05
C GLU A 130 12.85 12.35 -6.89
N GLY A 131 13.85 12.05 -6.05
CA GLY A 131 14.17 12.86 -4.85
C GLY A 131 13.36 12.53 -3.58
N THR A 132 12.43 11.57 -3.64
CA THR A 132 11.81 10.94 -2.46
C THR A 132 12.68 9.79 -1.94
N ALA A 133 12.48 9.36 -0.69
CA ALA A 133 13.36 8.40 -0.04
C ALA A 133 13.11 6.92 -0.44
N GLY A 134 12.11 6.65 -1.28
CA GLY A 134 11.89 5.36 -1.92
C GLY A 134 11.23 4.29 -1.07
N ILE A 135 10.90 3.19 -1.74
CA ILE A 135 10.26 1.99 -1.21
C ILE A 135 11.25 0.84 -1.39
N ASP A 136 11.45 0.05 -0.33
CA ASP A 136 12.21 -1.19 -0.40
C ASP A 136 11.30 -2.29 -0.96
N TYR A 137 11.66 -2.85 -2.11
CA TYR A 137 10.84 -3.86 -2.78
C TYR A 137 11.42 -5.26 -2.61
N SER A 138 10.55 -6.24 -2.36
CA SER A 138 10.86 -7.67 -2.54
C SER A 138 9.90 -8.31 -3.54
N PRO A 139 10.31 -8.50 -4.81
CA PRO A 139 9.54 -9.28 -5.77
C PRO A 139 9.20 -10.69 -5.28
N ALA A 140 10.07 -11.33 -4.49
CA ALA A 140 9.86 -12.67 -3.95
C ALA A 140 8.79 -12.72 -2.86
N ARG A 141 8.45 -11.61 -2.21
CA ARG A 141 7.46 -11.52 -1.14
C ARG A 141 6.15 -12.20 -1.48
N ILE A 142 5.67 -12.08 -2.72
CA ILE A 142 4.40 -12.66 -3.13
C ILE A 142 4.40 -14.20 -3.11
N PHE A 143 5.57 -14.85 -3.08
CA PHE A 143 5.70 -16.30 -2.98
C PHE A 143 5.96 -16.79 -1.54
N ASP A 144 6.19 -15.86 -0.62
CA ASP A 144 6.45 -16.17 0.78
C ASP A 144 5.11 -16.34 1.52
N THR A 145 4.88 -17.54 2.08
CA THR A 145 3.69 -17.86 2.86
C THR A 145 3.72 -17.27 4.27
N ASP A 146 4.90 -16.88 4.75
CA ASP A 146 5.09 -16.28 6.07
C ASP A 146 5.03 -14.74 6.02
N ALA A 147 5.06 -14.16 4.82
CA ALA A 147 4.85 -12.73 4.62
C ALA A 147 3.45 -12.35 5.12
N PHE A 148 3.38 -11.35 6.00
CA PHE A 148 2.09 -10.94 6.55
C PHE A 148 1.14 -10.42 5.46
N PRO A 149 -0.19 -10.61 5.59
CA PRO A 149 -1.14 -10.16 4.59
C PRO A 149 -1.35 -8.64 4.65
N SER A 150 -0.48 -7.89 3.97
CA SER A 150 -0.63 -6.43 3.82
C SER A 150 -1.84 -6.13 2.93
N ALA A 151 -2.91 -5.61 3.52
CA ALA A 151 -4.11 -5.23 2.77
C ALA A 151 -3.89 -4.01 1.88
N GLY A 152 -2.92 -3.14 2.22
CA GLY A 152 -2.58 -1.97 1.42
C GLY A 152 -1.76 -2.29 0.16
N ALA A 153 -0.92 -3.33 0.21
CA ALA A 153 0.11 -3.53 -0.81
C ALA A 153 0.42 -5.01 -1.18
N GLY A 154 0.00 -5.97 -0.36
CA GLY A 154 0.50 -7.35 -0.43
C GLY A 154 -0.29 -8.32 -1.30
N MET A 155 -1.34 -7.90 -2.00
CA MET A 155 -2.17 -8.78 -2.83
C MET A 155 -1.63 -8.89 -4.25
N SER A 156 -1.77 -10.07 -4.85
CA SER A 156 -1.69 -10.27 -6.29
C SER A 156 -3.00 -10.83 -6.83
N GLY A 157 -3.24 -10.63 -8.12
CA GLY A 157 -4.38 -11.23 -8.78
C GLY A 157 -4.28 -11.19 -10.28
N ARG A 158 -5.17 -11.93 -10.93
CA ARG A 158 -5.34 -11.88 -12.39
C ARG A 158 -5.99 -10.55 -12.79
N PHE A 159 -5.51 -9.96 -13.89
CA PHE A 159 -6.27 -8.91 -14.54
C PHE A 159 -7.63 -9.44 -15.00
N VAL A 160 -8.69 -8.71 -14.68
CA VAL A 160 -10.03 -8.92 -15.20
C VAL A 160 -10.51 -7.65 -15.87
N SER A 161 -11.28 -7.78 -16.94
CA SER A 161 -11.94 -6.65 -17.61
C SER A 161 -13.24 -6.23 -16.92
N ASP A 162 -13.86 -7.13 -16.15
CA ASP A 162 -15.09 -6.89 -15.41
C ASP A 162 -14.87 -7.19 -13.91
N LEU A 163 -15.19 -6.22 -13.04
CA LEU A 163 -15.09 -6.36 -11.59
C LEU A 163 -15.94 -7.52 -11.07
N ARG A 164 -17.07 -7.81 -11.73
CA ARG A 164 -17.92 -8.95 -11.40
C ARG A 164 -17.16 -10.28 -11.56
N ASP A 165 -16.32 -10.40 -12.57
CA ASP A 165 -15.57 -11.64 -12.84
C ASP A 165 -14.44 -11.85 -11.82
N ALA A 166 -13.81 -10.78 -11.33
CA ALA A 166 -12.86 -10.86 -10.22
C ALA A 166 -13.51 -11.33 -8.91
N VAL A 167 -14.74 -10.89 -8.64
CA VAL A 167 -15.41 -11.08 -7.34
C VAL A 167 -16.34 -12.31 -7.32
N TYR A 168 -16.99 -12.64 -8.43
CA TYR A 168 -18.07 -13.63 -8.50
C TYR A 168 -17.86 -14.75 -9.53
N GLY A 169 -16.77 -14.75 -10.30
CA GLY A 169 -16.51 -15.76 -11.33
C GLY A 169 -16.52 -17.21 -10.84
N GLY A 170 -16.36 -17.44 -9.53
CA GLY A 170 -16.41 -18.77 -8.89
C GLY A 170 -17.78 -19.24 -8.41
N LEU A 171 -18.82 -18.40 -8.43
CA LEU A 171 -20.16 -18.78 -7.94
C LEU A 171 -21.03 -19.46 -9.00
N ALA A 172 -20.58 -19.53 -10.25
CA ALA A 172 -21.21 -20.34 -11.28
C ALA A 172 -20.41 -21.64 -11.46
N VAL A 173 -20.80 -22.68 -10.72
CA VAL A 173 -20.86 -24.11 -11.10
C VAL A 173 -20.86 -24.94 -9.81
N ARG A 174 -22.05 -25.28 -9.34
CA ARG A 174 -22.37 -26.64 -8.88
C ARG A 174 -23.79 -26.96 -9.37
N PRO A 175 -24.00 -28.03 -10.16
CA PRO A 175 -25.33 -28.58 -10.38
C PRO A 175 -25.91 -29.17 -9.08
#